data_AF-A0A7F8RDB7-F1
#
_entry.id   AF-A0A7F8RDB7-F1
#
_cell.length_a   1.000
_cell.length_b   1.000
_cell.length_c   1.000
_cell.angle_alpha   90.00
_cell.angle_beta   90.00
_cell.angle_gamma   90.00
#
_symmetry.space_group_name_H-M   'P 1'
#
loop_
_entity.id
_entity.type
_entity.pdbx_description
1 polymer ?
#
loop_
_entity_poly.entity_id
_entity_poly.type
_entity_poly.pdbx_seq_one_letter_code
_entity_poly.pdbx_strand_id
1 'polypeptide(L)'
;NMEATIKHYQIKKNDSGQWYVAERHLFQSIPDLIWYHQHNAAVKGKRNMEATIKHYQIKKNDSGQWYVAERHLFQSIPDLIWYHQHNAAGLMTRLRYPVGLMGSCLPATAGFSYEKWEIDPAELAFVKEIGSGQFGVVHLGEWRAHIRVAIKAISEGSMSEEDFIEEAKVMM
;
A
#
# COMPACT_ATOMS: atom_id res chain seq x y z
N ASN A 1 -0.67 -20.17 -23.75
CA ASN A 1 -1.64 -21.21 -23.39
C ASN A 1 -2.01 -21.07 -21.93
N MET A 2 -3.16 -20.46 -21.62
CA MET A 2 -3.68 -20.41 -20.25
C MET A 2 -4.38 -21.75 -19.97
N GLU A 3 -3.80 -22.59 -19.11
CA GLU A 3 -4.49 -23.78 -18.60
C GLU A 3 -5.66 -23.35 -17.72
N ALA A 4 -6.88 -23.48 -18.24
CA ALA A 4 -8.08 -23.38 -17.44
C ALA A 4 -8.13 -24.56 -16.46
N THR A 5 -8.06 -24.29 -15.16
CA THR A 5 -8.24 -25.33 -14.14
C THR A 5 -9.72 -25.69 -14.06
N ILE A 6 -10.09 -26.82 -14.67
CA ILE A 6 -11.45 -27.35 -14.60
C ILE A 6 -11.68 -27.90 -13.19
N LYS A 7 -12.62 -27.31 -12.44
CA LYS A 7 -13.08 -27.84 -11.15
C LYS A 7 -14.30 -28.72 -11.39
N HIS A 8 -14.17 -30.00 -11.08
CA HIS A 8 -15.29 -30.94 -11.08
C HIS A 8 -16.05 -30.84 -9.75
N TYR A 9 -17.36 -30.61 -9.81
CA TYR A 9 -18.24 -30.58 -8.64
C TYR A 9 -19.21 -31.75 -8.71
N GLN A 10 -19.35 -32.50 -7.63
CA GLN A 10 -20.38 -33.53 -7.51
C GLN A 10 -21.66 -32.90 -6.97
N ILE A 11 -22.68 -32.78 -7.82
CA ILE A 11 -24.01 -32.31 -7.41
C ILE A 11 -24.79 -33.51 -6.88
N LYS A 12 -25.35 -33.36 -5.69
CA LYS A 12 -26.16 -34.38 -5.01
C LYS A 12 -27.56 -33.83 -4.76
N LYS A 13 -28.52 -34.75 -4.55
CA LYS A 13 -29.91 -34.43 -4.20
C LYS A 13 -30.23 -35.12 -2.87
N ASN A 14 -30.88 -34.43 -1.96
CA ASN A 14 -31.31 -35.01 -0.67
C ASN A 14 -32.72 -35.62 -0.79
N ASP A 15 -33.17 -36.27 0.28
CA ASP A 15 -34.48 -36.96 0.33
C ASP A 15 -35.67 -36.00 0.23
N SER A 16 -35.49 -34.72 0.60
CA SER A 16 -36.50 -33.67 0.43
C SER A 16 -36.51 -33.07 -0.98
N GLY A 17 -35.66 -33.58 -1.90
CA GLY A 17 -35.64 -33.20 -3.30
C GLY A 17 -34.82 -31.96 -3.64
N GLN A 18 -34.02 -31.46 -2.72
CA GLN A 18 -33.17 -30.27 -2.86
C GLN A 18 -31.75 -30.65 -3.33
N TRP A 19 -31.15 -29.79 -4.14
CA TRP A 19 -29.83 -29.96 -4.75
C TRP A 19 -28.73 -29.32 -3.91
N TYR A 20 -27.55 -29.95 -3.82
CA TYR A 20 -26.41 -29.40 -3.10
C TYR A 20 -25.06 -29.94 -3.62
N VAL A 21 -24.00 -29.16 -3.43
CA VAL A 21 -22.59 -29.59 -3.66
C VAL A 21 -21.88 -29.84 -2.33
N ALA A 22 -22.26 -29.10 -1.29
CA ALA A 22 -21.87 -29.30 0.10
C ALA A 22 -23.12 -29.16 0.96
N GLU A 23 -23.29 -30.01 1.98
CA GLU A 23 -24.50 -30.12 2.82
C GLU A 23 -24.95 -28.82 3.48
N ARG A 24 -24.09 -27.78 3.47
CA ARG A 24 -24.36 -26.46 4.03
C ARG A 24 -25.35 -25.62 3.20
N HIS A 25 -25.52 -25.87 1.90
CA HIS A 25 -26.41 -25.07 1.05
C HIS A 25 -27.29 -25.97 0.17
N LEU A 26 -28.59 -25.90 0.40
CA LEU A 26 -29.61 -26.66 -0.30
C LEU A 26 -30.39 -25.73 -1.25
N PHE A 27 -30.59 -26.14 -2.49
CA PHE A 27 -31.23 -25.36 -3.53
C PHE A 27 -32.44 -26.11 -4.10
N GLN A 28 -33.51 -25.39 -4.42
CA GLN A 28 -34.71 -26.00 -5.01
C GLN A 28 -34.50 -26.36 -6.48
N SER A 29 -33.56 -25.72 -7.17
CA SER A 29 -33.25 -25.97 -8.57
C SER A 29 -31.74 -25.98 -8.83
N ILE A 30 -31.31 -26.72 -9.86
CA ILE A 30 -29.93 -26.71 -10.35
C ILE A 30 -29.52 -25.31 -10.86
N PRO A 31 -30.36 -24.56 -11.59
CA PRO A 31 -30.05 -23.17 -11.95
C PRO A 31 -29.67 -22.29 -10.77
N ASP A 32 -30.40 -22.37 -9.64
CA ASP A 32 -30.10 -21.57 -8.44
C ASP A 32 -28.75 -21.98 -7.81
N LEU A 33 -28.46 -23.27 -7.79
CA LEU A 33 -27.20 -23.81 -7.30
C LEU A 33 -26.03 -23.31 -8.17
N ILE A 34 -26.17 -23.37 -9.50
CA ILE A 34 -25.16 -22.89 -10.44
C ILE A 34 -24.97 -21.38 -10.29
N TRP A 35 -26.07 -20.62 -10.26
CA TRP A 35 -26.03 -19.17 -10.09
C TRP A 35 -25.32 -18.81 -8.78
N TYR A 36 -25.67 -19.47 -7.68
CA TYR A 36 -25.02 -19.28 -6.39
C TYR A 36 -23.51 -19.57 -6.46
N HIS A 37 -23.08 -20.68 -7.07
CA HIS A 37 -21.66 -21.00 -7.13
C HIS A 37 -20.86 -20.13 -8.11
N GLN A 38 -21.49 -19.62 -9.18
CA GLN A 38 -20.87 -18.65 -10.10
C GLN A 38 -20.73 -17.27 -9.47
N HIS A 39 -21.73 -16.82 -8.69
CA HIS A 39 -21.80 -15.44 -8.18
C HIS A 39 -21.32 -15.30 -6.72
N ASN A 40 -21.37 -16.37 -5.92
CA ASN A 40 -20.92 -16.38 -4.51
C ASN A 40 -19.64 -17.20 -4.28
N ALA A 41 -18.89 -17.58 -5.32
CA ALA A 41 -17.54 -18.15 -5.16
C ALA A 41 -16.58 -17.25 -4.34
N ALA A 42 -16.92 -15.97 -4.18
CA ALA A 42 -16.20 -14.99 -3.36
C ALA A 42 -16.56 -15.03 -1.85
N VAL A 43 -17.56 -15.81 -1.41
CA VAL A 43 -18.00 -15.87 0.01
C VAL A 43 -17.43 -17.08 0.74
N LYS A 44 -16.24 -17.56 0.34
CA LYS A 44 -15.44 -18.44 1.21
C LYS A 44 -14.74 -17.61 2.27
N GLY A 45 -15.44 -17.43 3.40
CA GLY A 45 -14.84 -17.12 4.69
C GLY A 45 -14.82 -15.63 5.04
N LYS A 46 -16.00 -15.04 5.28
CA LYS A 46 -16.10 -13.89 6.18
C LYS A 46 -15.91 -14.41 7.62
N ARG A 47 -14.67 -14.82 7.95
CA ARG A 47 -14.21 -14.70 9.33
C ARG A 47 -14.32 -13.22 9.65
N ASN A 48 -14.79 -12.86 10.84
CA ASN A 48 -14.69 -11.50 11.34
C ASN A 48 -13.19 -11.15 11.38
N MET A 49 -12.70 -10.59 10.27
CA MET A 49 -11.30 -10.30 10.06
C MET A 49 -11.15 -8.82 10.32
N GLU A 50 -11.21 -8.47 11.60
CA GLU A 50 -10.49 -7.30 12.07
C GLU A 50 -9.09 -7.40 11.44
N ALA A 51 -8.76 -6.43 10.59
CA ALA A 51 -7.54 -6.45 9.79
C ALA A 51 -6.34 -6.33 10.74
N THR A 52 -5.90 -7.46 11.26
CA THR A 52 -4.86 -7.54 12.28
C THR A 52 -3.52 -7.51 11.58
N ILE A 53 -2.77 -6.43 11.82
CA ILE A 53 -1.39 -6.32 11.37
C ILE A 53 -0.52 -7.15 12.32
N LYS A 54 0.27 -8.06 11.75
CA LYS A 54 1.30 -8.81 12.48
C LYS A 54 2.68 -8.41 11.97
N HIS A 55 3.50 -7.93 12.90
CA HIS A 55 4.89 -7.61 12.63
C HIS A 55 5.75 -8.84 12.91
N TYR A 56 6.62 -9.18 11.96
CA TYR A 56 7.56 -10.28 12.07
C TYR A 56 8.98 -9.71 12.04
N GLN A 57 9.80 -10.06 13.03
CA GLN A 57 11.20 -9.67 13.04
C GLN A 57 12.00 -10.60 12.12
N ILE A 58 12.66 -10.03 11.12
CA ILE A 58 13.65 -10.76 10.32
C ILE A 58 14.95 -10.79 11.14
N LYS A 59 15.41 -11.99 11.46
CA LYS A 59 16.64 -12.23 12.23
C LYS A 59 17.71 -12.82 11.33
N LYS A 60 18.96 -12.74 11.78
CA LYS A 60 20.13 -13.32 11.13
C LYS A 60 20.80 -14.29 12.12
N ASN A 61 21.16 -15.48 11.66
CA ASN A 61 21.90 -16.45 12.48
C ASN A 61 23.41 -16.22 12.41
N ASP A 62 24.18 -16.95 13.21
CA ASP A 62 25.65 -16.84 13.26
C ASP A 62 26.31 -17.24 11.93
N SER A 63 25.67 -18.08 11.13
CA SER A 63 26.09 -18.46 9.78
C SER A 63 25.73 -17.41 8.72
N GLY A 64 25.12 -16.29 9.11
CA GLY A 64 24.77 -15.17 8.25
C GLY A 64 23.48 -15.32 7.43
N GLN A 65 22.67 -16.35 7.70
CA GLN A 65 21.41 -16.63 7.02
C GLN A 65 20.25 -15.88 7.68
N TRP A 66 19.28 -15.48 6.87
CA TRP A 66 18.10 -14.72 7.27
C TRP A 66 16.92 -15.64 7.56
N TYR A 67 16.11 -15.32 8.58
CA TYR A 67 14.91 -16.08 8.90
C TYR A 67 13.86 -15.24 9.63
N VAL A 68 12.60 -15.68 9.53
CA VAL A 68 11.49 -15.21 10.36
C VAL A 68 10.99 -16.34 11.26
N ALA A 69 10.89 -17.55 10.70
CA ALA A 69 10.66 -18.77 11.46
C ALA A 69 11.98 -19.55 11.52
N GLU A 70 12.45 -19.91 12.72
CA GLU A 70 13.76 -20.56 12.96
C GLU A 70 14.01 -21.82 12.10
N ARG A 71 12.95 -22.46 11.61
CA ARG A 71 13.01 -23.66 10.76
C ARG A 71 13.29 -23.38 9.27
N HIS A 72 13.29 -22.11 8.84
CA HIS A 72 13.46 -21.71 7.45
C HIS A 72 14.53 -20.63 7.33
N LEU A 73 15.71 -21.04 6.88
CA LEU A 73 16.90 -20.20 6.75
C LEU A 73 17.16 -19.88 5.28
N PHE A 74 17.46 -18.62 4.97
CA PHE A 74 17.63 -18.14 3.60
C PHE A 74 18.96 -17.39 3.45
N GLN A 75 19.57 -17.46 2.26
CA GLN A 75 20.82 -16.76 1.97
C GLN A 75 20.60 -15.25 1.75
N SER A 76 19.40 -14.86 1.34
CA SER A 76 19.05 -13.46 1.07
C SER A 76 17.62 -13.13 1.51
N ILE A 77 17.34 -11.85 1.75
CA ILE A 77 15.98 -11.36 2.03
C ILE A 77 15.03 -11.61 0.84
N PRO A 78 15.43 -11.41 -0.44
CA PRO A 78 14.61 -11.79 -1.58
C PRO A 78 14.16 -13.26 -1.56
N ASP A 79 15.05 -14.21 -1.24
CA ASP A 79 14.70 -15.63 -1.19
C ASP A 79 13.70 -15.93 -0.07
N LEU A 80 13.88 -15.28 1.08
CA LEU A 80 12.94 -15.34 2.22
C LEU A 80 11.55 -14.85 1.80
N ILE A 81 11.48 -13.71 1.11
CA ILE A 81 10.22 -13.14 0.62
C ILE A 81 9.59 -14.08 -0.40
N TRP A 82 10.35 -14.55 -1.38
CA TRP A 82 9.88 -15.45 -2.44
C TRP A 82 9.32 -16.75 -1.87
N TYR A 83 10.01 -17.35 -0.90
CA TYR A 83 9.50 -18.54 -0.21
C TYR A 83 8.19 -18.26 0.52
N HIS A 84 8.12 -17.16 1.28
CA HIS A 84 6.92 -16.82 2.05
C HIS A 84 5.75 -16.31 1.19
N GLN A 85 5.99 -15.95 -0.07
CA GLN A 85 4.94 -15.74 -1.06
C GLN A 85 4.20 -17.03 -1.43
N HIS A 86 4.90 -18.16 -1.40
CA HIS A 86 4.38 -19.48 -1.76
C HIS A 86 3.94 -20.29 -0.54
N ASN A 87 4.57 -20.07 0.62
CA ASN A 87 4.39 -20.87 1.84
C ASN A 87 4.22 -19.98 3.07
N ALA A 88 3.14 -20.17 3.86
CA ALA A 88 2.97 -19.39 5.09
C ALA A 88 4.05 -19.76 6.12
N ALA A 89 4.35 -21.05 6.28
CA ALA A 89 5.54 -21.56 7.00
C ALA A 89 5.78 -20.92 8.40
N GLY A 90 4.70 -20.64 9.14
CA GLY A 90 4.75 -20.00 10.47
C GLY A 90 4.25 -18.55 10.50
N LEU A 91 4.10 -17.91 9.34
CA LEU A 91 3.40 -16.62 9.21
C LEU A 91 1.88 -16.79 9.28
N MET A 92 1.18 -15.72 9.66
CA MET A 92 -0.29 -15.67 9.74
C MET A 92 -0.93 -15.99 8.39
N THR A 93 -0.34 -15.48 7.30
CA THR A 93 -0.72 -15.81 5.93
C THR A 93 0.51 -15.78 5.02
N ARG A 94 0.39 -16.35 3.82
CA ARG A 94 1.37 -16.15 2.75
C ARG A 94 1.46 -14.67 2.39
N LEU A 95 2.66 -14.21 2.05
CA LEU A 95 2.85 -12.90 1.44
C LEU A 95 2.17 -12.90 0.06
N ARG A 96 1.26 -11.97 -0.20
CA ARG A 96 0.51 -11.94 -1.47
C ARG A 96 0.87 -10.73 -2.29
N TYR A 97 0.50 -9.57 -1.78
CA TYR A 97 0.71 -8.30 -2.45
C TYR A 97 1.62 -7.45 -1.57
N PRO A 98 2.76 -6.98 -2.09
CA PRO A 98 3.53 -5.98 -1.38
C PRO A 98 2.64 -4.75 -1.15
N VAL A 99 2.80 -4.11 0.01
CA VAL A 99 2.12 -2.85 0.28
C VAL A 99 2.80 -1.79 -0.58
N GLY A 100 2.10 -1.29 -1.60
CA GLY A 100 2.51 -0.14 -2.39
C GLY A 100 3.04 -0.46 -3.79
N LEU A 101 2.27 -0.04 -4.79
CA LEU A 101 2.73 0.59 -6.04
C LEU A 101 1.77 1.74 -6.41
N MET A 102 1.21 2.40 -5.39
CA MET A 102 0.44 3.63 -5.56
C MET A 102 1.30 4.78 -5.05
N GLY A 103 2.06 5.38 -5.97
CA GLY A 103 2.80 6.61 -5.72
C GLY A 103 4.01 6.40 -4.82
N SER A 104 5.19 6.53 -5.40
CA SER A 104 6.42 6.80 -4.68
C SER A 104 6.23 8.01 -3.74
N CYS A 105 5.85 7.77 -2.50
CA CYS A 105 6.20 8.67 -1.41
C CYS A 105 7.68 8.41 -1.12
N LEU A 106 8.55 8.71 -2.10
CA LEU A 106 9.93 9.03 -1.73
C LEU A 106 9.81 10.14 -0.68
N PRO A 107 10.57 10.10 0.42
CA PRO A 107 10.66 11.27 1.28
C PRO A 107 10.92 12.48 0.36
N ALA A 108 10.17 13.56 0.56
CA ALA A 108 10.09 14.73 -0.32
C ALA A 108 11.40 15.54 -0.40
N THR A 109 12.54 14.90 -0.20
CA THR A 109 13.89 15.47 -0.20
C THR A 109 14.60 15.29 -1.54
N ALA A 110 14.08 14.49 -2.48
CA ALA A 110 14.67 14.33 -3.81
C ALA A 110 14.22 15.46 -4.77
N GLY A 111 14.67 16.68 -4.52
CA GLY A 111 14.41 17.81 -5.43
C GLY A 111 15.33 19.00 -5.19
N PHE A 112 15.66 19.27 -3.93
CA PHE A 112 16.61 20.31 -3.56
C PHE A 112 18.00 19.67 -3.43
N SER A 113 18.91 19.98 -4.36
CA SER A 113 20.33 19.67 -4.14
C SER A 113 20.77 20.38 -2.86
N TYR A 114 21.49 19.68 -1.97
CA TYR A 114 21.99 20.18 -0.67
C TYR A 114 22.73 21.54 -0.73
N GLU A 115 23.08 22.03 -1.91
CA GLU A 115 23.93 23.20 -2.13
C GLU A 115 23.18 24.44 -2.67
N LYS A 116 21.92 24.31 -3.11
CA LYS A 116 21.17 25.43 -3.71
C LYS A 116 19.86 25.70 -2.96
N TRP A 117 19.93 26.64 -2.01
CA TRP A 117 18.82 27.08 -1.16
C TRP A 117 17.96 28.18 -1.79
N GLU A 118 18.54 28.94 -2.71
CA GLU A 118 17.85 30.00 -3.44
C GLU A 118 17.33 29.46 -4.76
N ILE A 119 16.02 29.60 -4.97
CA ILE A 119 15.36 29.27 -6.23
C ILE A 119 15.17 30.57 -7.01
N ASP A 120 15.49 30.55 -8.30
CA ASP A 120 15.13 31.66 -9.18
C ASP A 120 13.59 31.78 -9.23
N PRO A 121 12.99 32.93 -8.88
CA PRO A 121 11.55 33.13 -8.96
C PRO A 121 10.96 32.81 -10.34
N ALA A 122 11.74 32.91 -11.42
CA ALA A 122 11.30 32.52 -12.76
C ALA A 122 11.07 31.01 -12.92
N GLU A 123 11.67 30.17 -12.06
CA GLU A 123 11.42 28.73 -12.01
C GLU A 123 10.11 28.38 -11.26
N LEU A 124 9.47 29.34 -10.61
CA LEU A 124 8.24 29.16 -9.82
C LEU A 124 7.02 29.78 -10.53
N ALA A 125 6.00 28.95 -10.72
CA ALA A 125 4.69 29.40 -11.20
C ALA A 125 3.67 29.33 -10.07
N PHE A 126 3.00 30.45 -9.79
CA PHE A 126 1.86 30.50 -8.88
C PHE A 126 0.60 30.04 -9.62
N VAL A 127 -0.04 28.98 -9.13
CA VAL A 127 -1.23 28.39 -9.78
C VAL A 127 -2.51 28.89 -9.12
N LYS A 128 -2.64 28.71 -7.80
CA LYS A 128 -3.85 29.08 -7.07
C LYS A 128 -3.58 29.27 -5.60
N GLU A 129 -4.19 30.26 -4.96
CA GLU A 129 -4.27 30.31 -3.50
C GLU A 129 -4.98 29.07 -2.93
N ILE A 130 -4.35 28.43 -1.94
CA ILE A 130 -4.88 27.26 -1.23
C ILE A 130 -5.12 27.53 0.26
N GLY A 131 -4.67 28.66 0.78
CA GLY A 131 -4.98 29.09 2.13
C GLY A 131 -4.27 30.38 2.52
N SER A 132 -4.66 30.94 3.66
CA SER A 132 -4.04 32.12 4.26
C SER A 132 -3.95 31.94 5.78
N GLY A 133 -2.98 32.59 6.39
CA GLY A 133 -2.74 32.55 7.83
C GLY A 133 -2.06 33.80 8.33
N GLN A 134 -1.68 33.82 9.62
CA GLN A 134 -1.11 35.00 10.28
C GLN A 134 0.14 35.56 9.57
N PHE A 135 0.94 34.69 8.97
CA PHE A 135 2.23 35.04 8.36
C PHE A 135 2.16 35.20 6.84
N GLY A 136 0.97 35.16 6.25
CA GLY A 136 0.77 35.37 4.81
C GLY A 136 -0.05 34.28 4.12
N VAL A 137 0.12 34.17 2.80
CA VAL A 137 -0.75 33.41 1.91
C VAL A 137 -0.02 32.21 1.32
N VAL A 138 -0.68 31.07 1.28
CA VAL A 138 -0.16 29.82 0.72
C VAL A 138 -0.80 29.58 -0.63
N HIS A 139 0.03 29.37 -1.64
CA HIS A 139 -0.35 29.05 -3.00
C HIS A 139 0.05 27.62 -3.35
N LEU A 140 -0.79 26.92 -4.10
CA LEU A 140 -0.34 25.84 -4.95
C LEU A 140 0.48 26.45 -6.08
N GLY A 141 1.65 25.89 -6.33
CA GLY A 141 2.53 26.28 -7.41
C GLY A 141 3.18 25.11 -8.12
N GLU A 142 3.94 25.43 -9.15
CA GLU A 142 4.78 24.50 -9.90
C GLU A 142 6.22 25.02 -9.92
N TRP A 143 7.17 24.14 -9.58
CA TRP A 143 8.59 24.38 -9.74
C TRP A 143 9.09 23.67 -11.00
N ARG A 144 9.84 24.39 -11.84
CA ARG A 144 10.37 23.92 -13.13
C ARG A 144 9.30 23.33 -14.06
N ALA A 145 8.05 23.78 -13.94
CA ALA A 145 6.89 23.33 -14.71
C ALA A 145 6.49 21.84 -14.56
N HIS A 146 7.05 21.10 -13.60
CA HIS A 146 6.68 19.68 -13.41
C HIS A 146 6.57 19.23 -11.95
N ILE A 147 7.13 19.99 -11.00
CA ILE A 147 7.11 19.63 -9.58
C ILE A 147 6.05 20.46 -8.88
N ARG A 148 4.98 19.81 -8.41
CA ARG A 148 3.94 20.49 -7.64
C ARG A 148 4.48 20.85 -6.25
N VAL A 149 4.38 22.14 -5.89
CA VAL A 149 4.90 22.68 -4.63
C VAL A 149 3.84 23.54 -3.94
N ALA A 150 4.01 23.77 -2.64
CA ALA A 150 3.28 24.79 -1.90
C ALA A 150 4.21 26.00 -1.69
N ILE A 151 3.77 27.18 -2.10
CA ILE A 151 4.53 28.43 -2.01
C ILE A 151 3.86 29.30 -0.95
N LYS A 152 4.53 29.48 0.20
CA LYS A 152 4.07 30.38 1.26
C LYS A 152 4.69 31.76 1.05
N ALA A 153 3.89 32.71 0.61
CA ALA A 153 4.29 34.12 0.51
C ALA A 153 4.15 34.76 1.89
N ILE A 154 5.25 35.29 2.42
CA ILE A 154 5.29 35.92 3.73
C ILE A 154 4.84 37.38 3.62
N SER A 155 3.94 37.81 4.50
CA SER A 155 3.46 39.20 4.52
C SER A 155 4.56 40.17 4.95
N GLU A 156 4.66 41.31 4.28
CA GLU A 156 5.57 42.40 4.68
C GLU A 156 5.30 42.82 6.14
N GLY A 157 6.37 42.96 6.92
CA GLY A 157 6.31 43.35 8.33
C GLY A 157 5.98 42.22 9.32
N SER A 158 5.79 40.98 8.85
CA SER A 158 5.54 39.82 9.74
C SER A 158 6.79 39.22 10.37
N MET A 159 7.97 39.44 9.77
CA MET A 159 9.29 39.00 10.23
C MET A 159 10.37 39.86 9.55
N SER A 160 11.54 40.02 10.18
CA SER A 160 12.71 40.62 9.49
C SER A 160 13.26 39.63 8.45
N GLU A 161 13.93 40.15 7.42
CA GLU A 161 14.53 39.29 6.39
C GLU A 161 15.66 38.43 6.98
N GLU A 162 16.41 38.99 7.93
CA GLU A 162 17.48 38.30 8.65
C GLU A 162 16.96 37.13 9.48
N ASP A 163 15.92 37.35 10.31
CA ASP A 163 15.33 36.30 11.14
C ASP A 163 14.71 35.19 10.27
N PHE A 164 14.10 35.57 9.14
CA PHE A 164 13.53 34.61 8.20
C PHE A 164 14.59 33.66 7.63
N ILE A 165 15.74 34.21 7.21
CA ILE A 165 16.84 33.42 6.68
C ILE A 165 17.47 32.52 7.75
N GLU A 166 17.62 33.00 8.98
CA GLU A 166 18.17 32.21 10.08
C GLU A 166 17.26 31.05 10.47
N GLU A 167 15.96 31.29 10.64
CA GLU A 167 14.97 30.25 10.94
C GLU A 167 14.88 29.21 9.82
N ALA A 168 14.91 29.64 8.56
CA ALA A 168 14.91 28.73 7.41
C ALA A 168 16.11 27.77 7.42
N LYS A 169 17.30 28.23 7.85
CA LYS A 169 18.50 27.38 7.98
C LYS A 169 18.38 26.32 9.08
N VAL A 170 17.57 26.55 10.11
CA VAL A 170 17.39 25.62 11.25
C VAL A 170 16.37 24.52 10.94
N MET A 171 15.37 24.79 10.10
CA MET A 171 14.27 23.85 9.81
C MET A 171 14.64 22.70 8.86
N MET A 172 15.89 22.61 8.38
CA MET A 172 16.33 21.66 7.34
C MET A 172 17.35 20.63 7.81
#